data_AF-A0A371P6B7-F1
#
_entry.id   AF-A0A371P6B7-F1
#
_cell.length_a   1.000
_cell.length_b   1.000
_cell.length_c   1.000
_cell.angle_alpha   90.00
_cell.angle_beta   90.00
_cell.angle_gamma   90.00
#
_symmetry.space_group_name_H-M   'P 1'
#
loop_
_entity.id
_entity.type
_entity.pdbx_description
1 polymer ?
#
loop_
_entity_poly.entity_id
_entity_poly.type
_entity_poly.pdbx_seq_one_letter_code
_entity_poly.pdbx_strand_id
1 'polypeptide(L)'
;MSCIQCGKESDEKYIIDSRGTEYCSEDCMEEYHDKRDISFEPHPYEDTYLLFRRAYIEHLDNWEQTLDKTPRNLEDAVDQLLEEIDELIEEHSDFIRVDGDDGPYAWEIYQYTLKLSKLQKRIFAWRPIRKVWYWLEGSGANYGSLDEEREGIYNKIGKDLYLAGYEDLILYVIKHHQHPYHWGLNYVFNHAEMAEEAFRILKPYCNKCEVELSIIESYKCEAHCGDILETNADNYMNDWFYCYSCKESGDHGIFTPQELERELRYYEKNEGERQIVIYELRDWCYPYKQKIKRTCRAFDVEFPSWTD
;
A
#
# COMPACT_ATOMS: atom_id res chain seq x y z
N MET A 1 0.38 -33.52 -2.08
CA MET A 1 1.29 -34.68 -2.24
C MET A 1 1.83 -35.05 -0.85
N SER A 2 2.61 -36.12 -0.66
CA SER A 2 3.08 -36.52 0.67
C SER A 2 4.61 -36.58 0.74
N CYS A 3 5.20 -35.98 1.77
CA CYS A 3 6.63 -35.98 2.04
C CYS A 3 7.19 -37.41 2.12
N ILE A 4 8.27 -37.67 1.38
CA ILE A 4 8.88 -39.01 1.33
C ILE A 4 9.47 -39.46 2.67
N GLN A 5 9.90 -38.52 3.51
CA GLN A 5 10.52 -38.81 4.81
C GLN A 5 9.48 -39.13 5.89
N CYS A 6 8.47 -38.28 6.05
CA CYS A 6 7.55 -38.34 7.19
C CYS A 6 6.12 -38.71 6.82
N GLY A 7 5.80 -38.85 5.52
CA GLY A 7 4.47 -39.20 5.02
C GLY A 7 3.40 -38.12 5.21
N LYS A 8 3.74 -36.96 5.79
CA LYS A 8 2.82 -35.83 5.96
C LYS A 8 2.50 -35.21 4.60
N GLU A 9 1.30 -34.68 4.48
CA GLU A 9 0.91 -33.90 3.30
C GLU A 9 1.81 -32.67 3.16
N SER A 10 2.41 -32.50 1.98
CA SER A 10 3.16 -31.30 1.61
C SER A 10 2.19 -30.19 1.21
N ASP A 11 2.40 -29.00 1.78
CA ASP A 11 1.74 -27.76 1.36
C ASP A 11 2.53 -27.07 0.25
N GLU A 12 2.18 -25.83 -0.09
CA GLU A 12 2.84 -25.05 -1.15
C GLU A 12 4.30 -24.64 -0.85
N LYS A 13 4.79 -24.90 0.38
CA LYS A 13 6.13 -24.56 0.89
C LYS A 13 7.09 -25.75 0.88
N TYR A 14 6.74 -26.85 0.20
CA TYR A 14 7.61 -28.01 0.04
C TYR A 14 8.99 -27.64 -0.52
N ILE A 15 9.96 -28.52 -0.31
CA ILE A 15 11.31 -28.44 -0.89
C ILE A 15 11.59 -29.68 -1.74
N ILE A 16 12.40 -29.54 -2.79
CA ILE A 16 12.88 -30.66 -3.60
C ILE A 16 14.40 -30.80 -3.51
N ASP A 17 14.88 -32.02 -3.75
CA ASP A 17 16.30 -32.28 -4.03
C ASP A 17 16.61 -32.23 -5.53
N SER A 18 17.88 -32.43 -5.90
CA SER A 18 18.35 -32.46 -7.29
C SER A 18 17.70 -33.54 -8.17
N ARG A 19 17.05 -34.54 -7.58
CA ARG A 19 16.30 -35.58 -8.30
C ARG A 19 14.80 -35.24 -8.46
N GLY A 20 14.35 -34.13 -7.89
CA GLY A 20 12.95 -33.75 -7.84
C GLY A 20 12.16 -34.50 -6.76
N THR A 21 12.83 -35.06 -5.75
CA THR A 21 12.14 -35.71 -4.63
C THR A 21 11.55 -34.64 -3.72
N GLU A 22 10.27 -34.71 -3.40
CA GLU A 22 9.59 -33.72 -2.55
C GLU A 22 9.67 -34.04 -1.05
N TYR A 23 9.90 -32.99 -0.26
CA TYR A 23 9.94 -33.00 1.20
C TYR A 23 9.07 -31.86 1.76
N CYS A 24 8.44 -32.07 2.92
CA CYS A 24 7.62 -31.03 3.54
C CYS A 24 8.43 -29.91 4.22
N SER A 25 9.72 -30.11 4.45
CA SER A 25 10.62 -29.12 5.07
C SER A 25 12.08 -29.46 4.79
N GLU A 26 12.97 -28.48 4.96
CA GLU A 26 14.43 -28.65 4.92
C GLU A 26 14.88 -29.71 5.92
N ASP A 27 14.39 -29.65 7.17
CA ASP A 27 14.66 -30.68 8.19
C ASP A 27 14.34 -32.10 7.72
N CYS A 28 13.23 -32.29 6.97
CA CYS A 28 12.86 -33.60 6.46
C CYS A 28 13.77 -34.07 5.32
N MET A 29 14.24 -33.15 4.48
CA MET A 29 15.19 -33.43 3.42
C MET A 29 16.55 -33.81 4.00
N GLU A 30 17.06 -33.01 4.94
CA GLU A 30 18.33 -33.26 5.63
C GLU A 30 18.30 -34.61 6.36
N GLU A 31 17.26 -34.89 7.14
CA GLU A 31 17.14 -36.16 7.86
C GLU A 31 17.03 -37.37 6.89
N TYR A 32 16.41 -37.19 5.72
CA TYR A 32 16.34 -38.24 4.70
C TYR A 32 17.70 -38.49 4.06
N HIS A 33 18.45 -37.43 3.74
CA HIS A 33 19.79 -37.53 3.17
C HIS A 33 20.77 -38.18 4.14
N ASP A 34 20.78 -37.75 5.41
CA ASP A 34 21.63 -38.30 6.46
C ASP A 34 21.37 -39.79 6.69
N LYS A 35 20.09 -40.20 6.78
CA LYS A 35 19.72 -41.61 7.01
C LYS A 35 20.10 -42.53 5.86
N ARG A 36 20.22 -41.99 4.64
CA ARG A 36 20.47 -42.78 3.43
C ARG A 36 21.86 -42.56 2.83
N ASP A 37 22.72 -41.79 3.51
CA ASP A 37 24.06 -41.44 3.04
C ASP A 37 24.02 -40.87 1.60
N ILE A 38 23.04 -40.00 1.35
CA ILE A 38 22.83 -39.36 0.05
C ILE A 38 23.60 -38.03 0.06
N SER A 39 24.54 -37.88 -0.86
CA SER A 39 25.10 -36.57 -1.21
C SER A 39 24.93 -36.31 -2.69
N PHE A 40 24.76 -35.04 -3.04
CA PHE A 40 24.69 -34.57 -4.41
C PHE A 40 25.87 -33.65 -4.70
N GLU A 41 26.33 -33.65 -5.94
CA GLU A 41 27.18 -32.57 -6.42
C GLU A 41 26.36 -31.28 -6.47
N PRO A 42 26.95 -30.11 -6.20
CA PRO A 42 26.25 -28.83 -6.29
C PRO A 42 25.60 -28.66 -7.66
N HIS A 43 24.29 -28.41 -7.68
CA HIS A 43 23.57 -28.22 -8.93
C HIS A 43 23.61 -26.74 -9.36
N PRO A 44 23.83 -26.41 -10.64
CA PRO A 44 23.93 -25.01 -11.10
C PRO A 44 22.68 -24.15 -10.85
N TYR A 45 21.53 -24.77 -10.59
CA TYR A 45 20.24 -24.10 -10.37
C TYR A 45 19.74 -24.17 -8.92
N GLU A 46 20.47 -24.83 -8.02
CA GLU A 46 20.03 -25.02 -6.63
C GLU A 46 19.88 -23.68 -5.90
N ASP A 47 20.86 -22.78 -6.03
CA ASP A 47 20.82 -21.46 -5.40
C ASP A 47 19.65 -20.60 -5.92
N THR A 48 19.41 -20.61 -7.24
CA THR A 48 18.29 -19.90 -7.87
C THR A 48 16.96 -20.48 -7.40
N TYR A 49 16.82 -21.81 -7.38
CA TYR A 49 15.63 -22.48 -6.85
C TYR A 49 15.35 -22.05 -5.40
N LEU A 50 16.38 -22.09 -4.53
CA LEU A 50 16.25 -21.69 -3.14
C LEU A 50 15.95 -20.19 -2.97
N LEU A 51 16.44 -19.34 -3.88
CA LEU A 51 16.08 -17.91 -3.93
C LEU A 51 14.58 -17.75 -4.19
N PHE A 52 14.06 -18.35 -5.25
CA PHE A 52 12.63 -18.27 -5.63
C PHE A 52 11.72 -18.81 -4.53
N ARG A 53 12.07 -19.98 -3.97
CA ARG A 53 11.29 -20.58 -2.89
C ARG A 53 11.24 -19.68 -1.66
N ARG A 54 12.38 -19.12 -1.24
CA ARG A 54 12.45 -18.23 -0.07
C ARG A 54 11.65 -16.95 -0.30
N ALA A 55 11.84 -16.29 -1.44
CA ALA A 55 11.10 -15.08 -1.79
C ALA A 55 9.59 -15.33 -1.82
N TYR A 56 9.15 -16.43 -2.44
CA TYR A 56 7.73 -16.78 -2.46
C TYR A 56 7.16 -16.99 -1.06
N ILE A 57 7.83 -17.77 -0.20
CA ILE A 57 7.38 -18.02 1.18
C ILE A 57 7.36 -16.72 1.99
N GLU A 58 8.39 -15.89 1.87
CA GLU A 58 8.50 -14.62 2.56
C GLU A 58 7.35 -13.68 2.19
N HIS A 59 7.09 -13.50 0.89
CA HIS A 59 5.97 -12.67 0.45
C HIS A 59 4.64 -13.29 0.86
N LEU A 60 4.43 -14.59 0.64
CA LEU A 60 3.19 -15.30 0.97
C LEU A 60 2.79 -15.13 2.45
N ASP A 61 3.76 -15.22 3.36
CA ASP A 61 3.50 -15.18 4.81
C ASP A 61 3.36 -13.76 5.36
N ASN A 62 4.01 -12.76 4.74
CA ASN A 62 4.17 -11.45 5.38
C ASN A 62 3.46 -10.31 4.66
N TRP A 63 3.06 -10.45 3.38
CA TRP A 63 2.62 -9.30 2.58
C TRP A 63 1.43 -8.53 3.20
N GLU A 64 0.40 -9.22 3.71
CA GLU A 64 -0.76 -8.57 4.35
C GLU A 64 -0.32 -7.79 5.59
N GLN A 65 0.55 -8.38 6.42
CA GLN A 65 1.04 -7.75 7.63
C GLN A 65 1.91 -6.53 7.31
N THR A 66 2.72 -6.61 6.25
CA THR A 66 3.55 -5.49 5.77
C THR A 66 2.66 -4.32 5.36
N LEU A 67 1.62 -4.58 4.56
CA LEU A 67 0.69 -3.54 4.10
C LEU A 67 -0.16 -2.97 5.24
N ASP A 68 -0.66 -3.80 6.16
CA ASP A 68 -1.46 -3.35 7.32
C ASP A 68 -0.68 -2.43 8.27
N LYS A 69 0.65 -2.59 8.34
CA LYS A 69 1.53 -1.74 9.15
C LYS A 69 1.91 -0.44 8.46
N THR A 70 1.63 -0.27 7.17
CA THR A 70 1.98 0.92 6.40
C THR A 70 1.05 2.08 6.77
N PRO A 71 1.56 3.13 7.45
CA PRO A 71 0.70 4.17 8.01
C PRO A 71 0.26 5.20 6.96
N ARG A 72 1.01 5.35 5.86
CA ARG A 72 0.78 6.33 4.79
C ARG A 72 1.27 5.75 3.47
N ASN A 73 0.75 6.27 2.36
CA ASN A 73 1.18 5.89 1.03
C ASN A 73 1.03 4.38 0.76
N LEU A 74 -0.15 3.87 1.10
CA LEU A 74 -0.45 2.45 1.03
C LEU A 74 -0.50 1.96 -0.42
N GLU A 75 -0.98 2.80 -1.34
CA GLU A 75 -0.95 2.52 -2.77
C GLU A 75 0.49 2.30 -3.27
N ASP A 76 1.40 3.22 -2.98
CA ASP A 76 2.81 3.06 -3.38
C ASP A 76 3.48 1.86 -2.70
N ALA A 77 3.11 1.53 -1.46
CA ALA A 77 3.63 0.33 -0.79
C ALA A 77 3.15 -0.98 -1.45
N VAL A 78 1.92 -0.98 -1.98
CA VAL A 78 1.44 -2.08 -2.83
C VAL A 78 2.26 -2.11 -4.11
N ASP A 79 2.46 -0.97 -4.77
CA ASP A 79 3.22 -0.89 -6.02
C ASP A 79 4.65 -1.39 -5.86
N GLN A 80 5.36 -0.97 -4.81
CA GLN A 80 6.73 -1.42 -4.50
C GLN A 80 6.81 -2.94 -4.32
N LEU A 81 5.87 -3.52 -3.57
CA LEU A 81 5.82 -4.97 -3.38
C LEU A 81 5.57 -5.72 -4.70
N LEU A 82 4.77 -5.15 -5.59
CA LEU A 82 4.53 -5.73 -6.91
C LEU A 82 5.76 -5.60 -7.82
N GLU A 83 6.50 -4.50 -7.73
CA GLU A 83 7.78 -4.28 -8.44
C GLU A 83 8.86 -5.26 -7.99
N GLU A 84 9.02 -5.50 -6.68
CA GLU A 84 9.96 -6.50 -6.15
C GLU A 84 9.68 -7.90 -6.73
N ILE A 85 8.41 -8.27 -6.89
CA ILE A 85 8.00 -9.54 -7.50
C ILE A 85 8.28 -9.54 -9.01
N ASP A 86 8.01 -8.44 -9.71
CA ASP A 86 8.28 -8.31 -11.15
C ASP A 86 9.78 -8.43 -11.45
N GLU A 87 10.63 -7.71 -10.72
CA GLU A 87 12.09 -7.76 -10.88
C GLU A 87 12.63 -9.20 -10.72
N LEU A 88 12.16 -9.92 -9.69
CA LEU A 88 12.56 -11.30 -9.45
C LEU A 88 12.17 -12.22 -10.63
N ILE A 89 10.96 -12.04 -11.17
CA ILE A 89 10.44 -12.81 -12.31
C ILE A 89 11.22 -12.47 -13.60
N GLU A 90 11.47 -11.19 -13.86
CA GLU A 90 12.14 -10.70 -15.08
C GLU A 90 13.61 -11.11 -15.16
N GLU A 91 14.35 -11.01 -14.04
CA GLU A 91 15.76 -11.40 -13.95
C GLU A 91 15.97 -12.87 -14.36
N HIS A 92 14.93 -13.70 -14.22
CA HIS A 92 14.97 -15.13 -14.47
C HIS A 92 14.01 -15.56 -15.59
N SER A 93 13.67 -14.63 -16.49
CA SER A 93 12.76 -14.85 -17.63
C SER A 93 13.20 -15.97 -18.58
N ASP A 94 14.48 -16.33 -18.59
CA ASP A 94 14.99 -17.46 -19.38
C ASP A 94 14.35 -18.80 -18.98
N PHE A 95 14.11 -19.04 -17.69
CA PHE A 95 13.42 -20.25 -17.21
C PHE A 95 11.95 -20.30 -17.64
N ILE A 96 11.33 -19.12 -17.78
CA ILE A 96 9.96 -18.98 -18.28
C ILE A 96 9.90 -19.27 -19.77
N ARG A 97 10.86 -18.77 -20.55
CA ARG A 97 10.91 -18.97 -22.01
C ARG A 97 11.08 -20.42 -22.42
N VAL A 98 11.71 -21.24 -21.58
CA VAL A 98 11.94 -22.67 -21.82
C VAL A 98 10.98 -23.57 -21.03
N ASP A 99 9.95 -23.00 -20.39
CA ASP A 99 8.96 -23.72 -19.59
C ASP A 99 9.58 -24.70 -18.56
N GLY A 100 10.77 -24.35 -18.03
CA GLY A 100 11.50 -25.17 -17.06
C GLY A 100 12.00 -26.53 -17.57
N ASP A 101 12.25 -26.70 -18.87
CA ASP A 101 12.62 -27.99 -19.50
C ASP A 101 14.03 -28.53 -19.13
N ASP A 102 14.80 -27.84 -18.29
CA ASP A 102 16.17 -28.25 -17.91
C ASP A 102 16.25 -28.91 -16.52
N GLY A 103 15.39 -29.91 -16.32
CA GLY A 103 15.39 -30.76 -15.13
C GLY A 103 14.59 -30.23 -13.93
N PRO A 104 14.64 -30.94 -12.77
CA PRO A 104 13.73 -30.69 -11.65
C PRO A 104 13.80 -29.28 -11.07
N TYR A 105 15.01 -28.72 -10.92
CA TYR A 105 15.15 -27.35 -10.39
C TYR A 105 14.68 -26.29 -11.39
N ALA A 106 14.95 -26.44 -12.69
CA ALA A 106 14.45 -25.52 -13.70
C ALA A 106 12.91 -25.53 -13.76
N TRP A 107 12.32 -26.72 -13.67
CA TRP A 107 10.88 -26.89 -13.56
C TRP A 107 10.31 -26.21 -12.31
N GLU A 108 10.94 -26.39 -11.15
CA GLU A 108 10.48 -25.74 -9.92
C GLU A 108 10.63 -24.22 -9.96
N ILE A 109 11.72 -23.68 -10.52
CA ILE A 109 11.88 -22.23 -10.74
C ILE A 109 10.70 -21.71 -11.57
N TYR A 110 10.37 -22.39 -12.67
CA TYR A 110 9.19 -22.08 -13.48
C TYR A 110 7.87 -22.16 -12.69
N GLN A 111 7.69 -23.18 -11.85
CA GLN A 111 6.50 -23.25 -11.00
C GLN A 111 6.44 -22.10 -9.98
N TYR A 112 7.56 -21.68 -9.40
CA TYR A 112 7.60 -20.55 -8.47
C TYR A 112 7.33 -19.21 -9.16
N THR A 113 7.75 -18.99 -10.41
CA THR A 113 7.36 -17.78 -11.15
C THR A 113 5.84 -17.72 -11.34
N LEU A 114 5.20 -18.85 -11.68
CA LEU A 114 3.73 -18.92 -11.76
C LEU A 114 3.04 -18.69 -10.41
N LYS A 115 3.61 -19.21 -9.31
CA LYS A 115 3.10 -18.97 -7.94
C LYS A 115 3.23 -17.49 -7.57
N LEU A 116 4.36 -16.86 -7.87
CA LEU A 116 4.61 -15.44 -7.64
C LEU A 116 3.66 -14.57 -8.46
N SER A 117 3.44 -14.86 -9.75
CA SER A 117 2.46 -14.11 -10.56
C SER A 117 1.04 -14.23 -10.01
N LYS A 118 0.65 -15.38 -9.46
CA LYS A 118 -0.66 -15.53 -8.79
C LYS A 118 -0.72 -14.71 -7.50
N LEU A 119 0.35 -14.71 -6.71
CA LEU A 119 0.44 -13.90 -5.50
C LEU A 119 0.38 -12.41 -5.83
N GLN A 120 1.09 -11.97 -6.86
CA GLN A 120 1.04 -10.61 -7.38
C GLN A 120 -0.39 -10.18 -7.72
N LYS A 121 -1.16 -11.02 -8.42
CA LYS A 121 -2.58 -10.73 -8.72
C LYS A 121 -3.43 -10.60 -7.45
N ARG A 122 -3.17 -11.43 -6.44
CA ARG A 122 -3.85 -11.35 -5.13
C ARG A 122 -3.51 -10.05 -4.40
N ILE A 123 -2.24 -9.65 -4.39
CA ILE A 123 -1.77 -8.38 -3.79
C ILE A 123 -2.40 -7.19 -4.52
N PHE A 124 -2.39 -7.18 -5.85
CA PHE A 124 -2.94 -6.08 -6.65
C PHE A 124 -4.45 -5.88 -6.44
N ALA A 125 -5.19 -6.97 -6.24
CA ALA A 125 -6.62 -6.93 -5.95
C ALA A 125 -6.96 -6.59 -4.49
N TRP A 126 -5.97 -6.61 -3.59
CA TRP A 126 -6.18 -6.35 -2.17
C TRP A 126 -6.49 -4.88 -1.90
N ARG A 127 -7.34 -4.63 -0.90
CA ARG A 127 -7.66 -3.30 -0.38
C ARG A 127 -7.67 -3.35 1.15
N PRO A 128 -7.27 -2.27 1.84
CA PRO A 128 -7.25 -2.24 3.29
C PRO A 128 -8.66 -2.31 3.88
N ILE A 129 -8.76 -2.94 5.05
CA ILE A 129 -9.92 -2.77 5.92
C ILE A 129 -9.79 -1.38 6.57
N ARG A 130 -10.57 -0.42 6.07
CA ARG A 130 -10.48 0.97 6.52
C ARG A 130 -10.88 1.11 7.98
N LYS A 131 -9.97 1.70 8.76
CA LYS A 131 -10.26 2.14 10.11
C LYS A 131 -10.98 3.48 10.08
N VAL A 132 -12.16 3.55 10.70
CA VAL A 132 -12.90 4.81 10.89
C VAL A 132 -12.12 5.71 11.86
N TRP A 133 -11.97 6.96 11.45
CA TRP A 133 -11.52 8.07 12.29
C TRP A 133 -12.70 9.01 12.54
N TYR A 134 -12.64 9.78 13.62
CA TYR A 134 -13.67 10.71 14.00
C TYR A 134 -13.08 12.11 13.93
N TRP A 135 -13.51 12.88 12.93
CA TRP A 135 -13.11 14.27 12.75
C TRP A 135 -14.13 15.18 13.41
N LEU A 136 -13.67 15.90 14.42
CA LEU A 136 -14.40 16.99 15.04
C LEU A 136 -14.12 18.27 14.26
N GLU A 137 -15.15 18.80 13.60
CA GLU A 137 -15.07 19.97 12.71
C GLU A 137 -15.89 21.14 13.29
N GLY A 138 -15.32 22.34 13.28
CA GLY A 138 -16.02 23.59 13.51
C GLY A 138 -16.41 24.28 12.19
N SER A 139 -17.71 24.51 11.98
CA SER A 139 -18.23 25.21 10.80
C SER A 139 -17.56 26.58 10.65
N GLY A 140 -16.87 26.81 9.52
CA GLY A 140 -16.22 28.09 9.24
C GLY A 140 -14.77 28.22 9.74
N ALA A 141 -14.19 27.20 10.37
CA ALA A 141 -12.77 27.16 10.73
C ALA A 141 -11.91 26.37 9.71
N ASN A 142 -12.40 26.17 8.49
CA ASN A 142 -11.73 25.37 7.47
C ASN A 142 -10.95 26.22 6.43
N TYR A 143 -9.70 25.79 6.21
CA TYR A 143 -8.68 26.16 5.22
C TYR A 143 -7.73 27.36 5.45
N GLY A 144 -6.44 27.02 5.49
CA GLY A 144 -5.28 27.72 4.88
C GLY A 144 -4.76 29.00 5.54
N SER A 145 -5.66 29.86 5.99
CA SER A 145 -5.34 31.07 6.75
C SER A 145 -6.61 31.44 7.51
N LEU A 146 -6.59 31.34 8.84
CA LEU A 146 -7.59 32.05 9.62
C LEU A 146 -7.43 33.53 9.23
N ASP A 147 -8.45 34.12 8.62
CA ASP A 147 -8.53 35.58 8.57
C ASP A 147 -8.58 36.11 10.02
N GLU A 148 -8.25 37.39 10.21
CA GLU A 148 -8.14 37.99 11.56
C GLU A 148 -9.42 37.79 12.40
N GLU A 149 -10.58 37.69 11.74
CA GLU A 149 -11.87 37.45 12.37
C GLU A 149 -11.98 36.02 12.93
N ARG A 150 -11.67 35.01 12.13
CA ARG A 150 -11.69 33.59 12.55
C ARG A 150 -10.63 33.30 13.61
N GLU A 151 -9.46 33.92 13.52
CA GLU A 151 -8.44 33.81 14.56
C GLU A 151 -8.93 34.43 15.89
N GLY A 152 -9.63 35.57 15.81
CA GLY A 152 -10.29 36.19 16.96
C GLY A 152 -11.33 35.28 17.63
N ILE A 153 -12.15 34.58 16.84
CA ILE A 153 -13.14 33.61 17.34
C ILE A 153 -12.43 32.43 18.04
N TYR A 154 -11.43 31.83 17.38
CA TYR A 154 -10.67 30.72 17.95
C TYR A 154 -10.01 31.09 19.28
N ASN A 155 -9.34 32.25 19.32
CA ASN A 155 -8.69 32.75 20.53
C ASN A 155 -9.69 33.03 21.66
N LYS A 156 -10.90 33.52 21.34
CA LYS A 156 -11.97 33.72 22.32
C LYS A 156 -12.45 32.40 22.90
N ILE A 157 -12.68 31.38 22.07
CA ILE A 157 -13.07 30.03 22.52
C ILE A 157 -11.98 29.43 23.41
N GLY A 158 -10.72 29.49 22.97
CA GLY A 158 -9.58 29.01 23.75
C GLY A 158 -9.45 29.69 25.12
N LYS A 159 -9.64 31.01 25.16
CA LYS A 159 -9.64 31.79 26.41
C LYS A 159 -10.78 31.39 27.35
N ASP A 160 -11.99 31.21 26.82
CA ASP A 160 -13.14 30.83 27.64
C ASP A 160 -12.98 29.42 28.24
N LEU A 161 -12.42 28.48 27.45
CA LEU A 161 -12.10 27.13 27.93
C LEU A 161 -11.00 27.16 29.00
N TYR A 162 -9.96 27.97 28.81
CA TYR A 162 -8.90 28.17 29.80
C TYR A 162 -9.48 28.71 31.13
N LEU A 163 -10.29 29.77 31.06
CA LEU A 163 -10.94 30.36 32.24
C LEU A 163 -11.91 29.40 32.95
N ALA A 164 -12.43 28.41 32.24
CA ALA A 164 -13.29 27.36 32.79
C ALA A 164 -12.52 26.15 33.35
N GLY A 165 -11.19 26.16 33.30
CA GLY A 165 -10.34 25.11 33.87
C GLY A 165 -10.07 23.92 32.95
N TYR A 166 -10.26 24.05 31.63
CA TYR A 166 -10.00 23.00 30.65
C TYR A 166 -8.61 23.10 29.98
N GLU A 167 -7.65 23.79 30.59
CA GLU A 167 -6.31 24.02 30.02
C GLU A 167 -5.62 22.71 29.58
N ASP A 168 -5.57 21.72 30.47
CA ASP A 168 -4.89 20.44 30.20
C ASP A 168 -5.50 19.71 29.00
N LEU A 169 -6.84 19.74 28.88
CA LEU A 169 -7.55 19.13 27.77
C LEU A 169 -7.21 19.82 26.45
N ILE A 170 -7.26 21.16 26.40
CA ILE A 170 -6.97 21.92 25.18
C ILE A 170 -5.55 21.63 24.70
N LEU A 171 -4.58 21.69 25.63
CA LEU A 171 -3.18 21.41 25.30
C LEU A 171 -2.99 19.98 24.80
N TYR A 172 -3.68 19.01 25.42
CA TYR A 172 -3.65 17.63 24.98
C TYR A 172 -4.23 17.45 23.58
N VAL A 173 -5.43 17.99 23.33
CA VAL A 173 -6.14 17.87 22.04
C VAL A 173 -5.36 18.56 20.91
N ILE A 174 -4.86 19.78 21.12
CA ILE A 174 -4.04 20.49 20.11
C ILE A 174 -2.75 19.71 19.83
N LYS A 175 -2.09 19.17 20.87
CA LYS A 175 -0.80 18.50 20.69
C LYS A 175 -0.93 17.13 20.01
N HIS A 176 -2.00 16.40 20.28
CA HIS A 176 -2.11 14.98 19.91
C HIS A 176 -3.19 14.68 18.87
N HIS A 177 -4.16 15.58 18.71
CA HIS A 177 -5.34 15.34 17.88
C HIS A 177 -5.56 16.43 16.84
N GLN A 178 -4.69 17.43 16.68
CA GLN A 178 -4.83 18.41 15.60
C GLN A 178 -4.85 17.72 14.24
N HIS A 179 -5.81 18.12 13.40
CA HIS A 179 -5.88 17.66 12.02
C HIS A 179 -4.61 18.06 11.25
N PRO A 180 -3.97 17.15 10.49
CA PRO A 180 -2.67 17.42 9.85
C PRO A 180 -2.70 18.54 8.81
N TYR A 181 -3.83 18.73 8.13
CA TYR A 181 -3.99 19.70 7.04
C TYR A 181 -5.02 20.81 7.34
N HIS A 182 -5.68 20.77 8.50
CA HIS A 182 -6.76 21.68 8.85
C HIS A 182 -6.47 22.32 10.23
N TRP A 183 -6.63 23.64 10.31
CA TRP A 183 -6.25 24.44 11.49
C TRP A 183 -7.47 24.77 12.36
N GLY A 184 -7.26 25.35 13.54
CA GLY A 184 -8.34 25.77 14.43
C GLY A 184 -9.07 24.59 15.06
N LEU A 185 -10.41 24.63 15.06
CA LEU A 185 -11.28 23.61 15.68
C LEU A 185 -11.45 22.39 14.76
N ASN A 186 -10.33 21.80 14.37
CA ASN A 186 -10.26 20.62 13.52
C ASN A 186 -9.39 19.57 14.22
N TYR A 187 -10.04 18.58 14.82
CA TYR A 187 -9.36 17.54 15.58
C TYR A 187 -9.76 16.14 15.12
N VAL A 188 -8.83 15.20 15.13
CA VAL A 188 -9.05 13.84 14.68
C VAL A 188 -8.74 12.85 15.80
N PHE A 189 -9.69 11.94 16.00
CA PHE A 189 -9.59 10.87 16.98
C PHE A 189 -9.70 9.52 16.30
N ASN A 190 -8.99 8.52 16.83
CA ASN A 190 -9.08 7.13 16.37
C ASN A 190 -10.12 6.32 17.16
N HIS A 191 -10.81 6.95 18.13
CA HIS A 191 -11.80 6.35 19.03
C HIS A 191 -13.00 7.29 19.19
N ALA A 192 -14.21 6.76 19.05
CA ALA A 192 -15.45 7.54 19.13
C ALA A 192 -15.62 8.24 20.48
N GLU A 193 -15.35 7.52 21.58
CA GLU A 193 -15.54 8.02 22.95
C GLU A 193 -14.72 9.29 23.23
N MET A 194 -13.48 9.35 22.72
CA MET A 194 -12.63 10.54 22.86
C MET A 194 -13.17 11.73 22.07
N ALA A 195 -13.66 11.47 20.84
CA ALA A 195 -14.28 12.51 20.02
C ALA A 195 -15.56 13.06 20.69
N GLU A 196 -16.40 12.19 21.23
CA GLU A 196 -17.62 12.56 21.95
C GLU A 196 -17.34 13.36 23.22
N GLU A 197 -16.31 12.97 23.98
CA GLU A 197 -15.89 13.71 25.16
C GLU A 197 -15.42 15.12 24.81
N ALA A 198 -14.52 15.23 23.82
CA ALA A 198 -14.03 16.52 23.33
C ALA A 198 -15.19 17.39 22.82
N PHE A 199 -16.10 16.80 22.04
CA PHE A 199 -17.28 17.48 21.52
C PHE A 199 -18.17 18.05 22.63
N ARG A 200 -18.49 17.24 23.64
CA ARG A 200 -19.33 17.66 24.78
C ARG A 200 -18.72 18.83 25.53
N ILE A 201 -17.39 18.87 25.64
CA ILE A 201 -16.68 19.95 26.34
C ILE A 201 -16.59 21.21 25.48
N LEU A 202 -16.27 21.08 24.19
CA LEU A 202 -16.06 22.22 23.29
C LEU A 202 -17.37 22.89 22.86
N LYS A 203 -18.44 22.12 22.62
CA LYS A 203 -19.70 22.60 22.04
C LYS A 203 -20.33 23.80 22.77
N PRO A 204 -20.43 23.84 24.12
CA PRO A 204 -21.00 25.00 24.81
C PRO A 204 -20.22 26.30 24.59
N TYR A 205 -18.92 26.24 24.33
CA TYR A 205 -18.07 27.40 24.08
C TYR A 205 -18.11 27.82 22.61
N CYS A 206 -18.14 26.85 21.70
CA CYS A 206 -18.33 27.09 20.27
C CYS A 206 -19.68 27.78 20.01
N ASN A 207 -20.76 27.28 20.62
CA ASN A 207 -22.10 27.87 20.49
C ASN A 207 -22.18 29.34 20.95
N LYS A 208 -21.40 29.75 21.96
CA LYS A 208 -21.35 31.16 22.41
C LYS A 208 -20.73 32.10 21.38
N CYS A 209 -19.97 31.55 20.45
CA CYS A 209 -19.31 32.27 19.38
C CYS A 209 -19.94 31.94 18.02
N GLU A 210 -21.15 31.36 18.00
CA GLU A 210 -21.89 31.01 16.79
C GLU A 210 -21.14 30.05 15.86
N VAL A 211 -20.23 29.23 16.43
CA VAL A 211 -19.54 28.16 15.72
C VAL A 211 -20.30 26.86 15.93
N GLU A 212 -20.81 26.28 14.84
CA GLU A 212 -21.38 24.93 14.87
C GLU A 212 -20.25 23.91 14.93
N LEU A 213 -20.42 22.89 15.77
CA LEU A 213 -19.47 21.81 15.94
C LEU A 213 -20.17 20.51 15.52
N SER A 214 -19.46 19.67 14.77
CA SER A 214 -19.92 18.35 14.33
C SER A 214 -18.85 17.29 14.59
N ILE A 215 -19.26 16.03 14.65
CA ILE A 215 -18.36 14.86 14.56
C ILE A 215 -18.72 14.16 13.25
N ILE A 216 -17.70 13.89 12.44
CA ILE A 216 -17.82 13.31 11.12
C ILE A 216 -16.98 12.04 11.09
N GLU A 217 -17.56 10.94 10.59
CA GLU A 217 -16.79 9.74 10.29
C GLU A 217 -15.88 10.00 9.09
N SER A 218 -14.62 9.61 9.20
CA SER A 218 -13.59 9.97 8.25
C SER A 218 -12.64 8.81 7.98
N TYR A 219 -12.05 8.79 6.79
CA TYR A 219 -10.98 7.87 6.43
C TYR A 219 -9.71 8.62 6.09
N LYS A 220 -8.60 7.90 6.23
CA LYS A 220 -7.29 8.40 5.83
C LYS A 220 -7.10 8.17 4.34
N CYS A 221 -6.63 9.19 3.63
CA CYS A 221 -6.19 9.08 2.25
C CYS A 221 -5.11 8.01 2.12
N GLU A 222 -5.31 7.09 1.18
CA GLU A 222 -4.44 5.93 0.97
C GLU A 222 -3.25 6.24 0.05
N ALA A 223 -3.24 7.43 -0.56
CA ALA A 223 -2.10 8.01 -1.26
C ALA A 223 -1.07 8.64 -0.29
N HIS A 224 -0.12 9.39 -0.85
CA HIS A 224 1.04 9.91 -0.13
C HIS A 224 0.72 10.96 0.95
N CYS A 225 -0.36 11.73 0.82
CA CYS A 225 -0.65 12.82 1.77
C CYS A 225 -1.10 12.29 3.15
N GLY A 226 -1.80 11.15 3.20
CA GLY A 226 -2.36 10.64 4.45
C GLY A 226 -3.31 11.63 5.16
N ASP A 227 -3.92 12.52 4.40
CA ASP A 227 -4.98 13.43 4.83
C ASP A 227 -6.19 12.67 5.37
N ILE A 228 -7.03 13.31 6.18
CA ILE A 228 -8.19 12.65 6.81
C ILE A 228 -9.44 13.41 6.39
N LEU A 229 -10.39 12.72 5.79
CA LEU A 229 -11.55 13.36 5.19
C LEU A 229 -12.81 12.58 5.46
N GLU A 230 -13.92 13.31 5.46
CA GLU A 230 -15.25 12.76 5.54
C GLU A 230 -15.45 11.61 4.55
N THR A 231 -16.23 10.62 4.98
CA THR A 231 -16.57 9.49 4.11
C THR A 231 -17.59 9.92 3.07
N ASN A 232 -17.12 10.29 1.87
CA ASN A 232 -17.96 10.56 0.71
C ASN A 232 -17.65 9.56 -0.42
N ALA A 233 -18.69 9.13 -1.15
CA ALA A 233 -18.58 8.25 -2.32
C ALA A 233 -17.65 8.85 -3.40
N ASP A 234 -17.59 10.17 -3.51
CA ASP A 234 -16.73 10.85 -4.48
C ASP A 234 -15.23 10.68 -4.19
N ASN A 235 -14.85 10.29 -2.98
CA ASN A 235 -13.45 10.06 -2.61
C ASN A 235 -12.93 8.68 -3.02
N TYR A 236 -13.79 7.83 -3.59
CA TYR A 236 -13.41 6.50 -4.04
C TYR A 236 -13.04 6.47 -5.51
N MET A 237 -11.94 5.79 -5.84
CA MET A 237 -11.52 5.50 -7.20
C MET A 237 -10.85 4.12 -7.23
N ASN A 238 -11.40 3.19 -8.01
CA ASN A 238 -10.91 1.79 -8.10
C ASN A 238 -10.76 1.10 -6.73
N ASP A 239 -11.75 1.32 -5.86
CA ASP A 239 -11.81 0.84 -4.47
C ASP A 239 -10.72 1.36 -3.54
N TRP A 240 -9.94 2.36 -3.96
CA TRP A 240 -9.07 3.17 -3.11
C TRP A 240 -9.77 4.45 -2.65
N PHE A 241 -9.37 4.97 -1.49
CA PHE A 241 -9.89 6.19 -0.89
C PHE A 241 -8.84 7.30 -0.93
N TYR A 242 -9.15 8.39 -1.63
CA TYR A 242 -8.25 9.52 -1.81
C TYR A 242 -8.87 10.83 -1.34
N CYS A 243 -8.01 11.75 -0.88
CA CYS A 243 -8.42 13.13 -0.70
C CYS A 243 -8.72 13.82 -2.03
N TYR A 244 -9.49 14.90 -1.99
CA TYR A 244 -9.79 15.68 -3.19
C TYR A 244 -8.52 16.11 -3.94
N SER A 245 -7.49 16.57 -3.21
CA SER A 245 -6.22 16.97 -3.83
C SER A 245 -5.49 15.82 -4.52
N CYS A 246 -5.41 14.63 -3.91
CA CYS A 246 -4.78 13.46 -4.53
C CYS A 246 -5.61 12.91 -5.69
N LYS A 247 -6.94 13.01 -5.62
CA LYS A 247 -7.82 12.63 -6.73
C LYS A 247 -7.66 13.59 -7.91
N GLU A 248 -7.61 14.90 -7.65
CA GLU A 248 -7.48 15.94 -8.67
C GLU A 248 -6.10 15.99 -9.32
N SER A 249 -5.04 15.52 -8.64
CA SER A 249 -3.70 15.48 -9.22
C SER A 249 -3.63 14.58 -10.47
N GLY A 250 -4.51 13.56 -10.53
CA GLY A 250 -4.55 12.61 -11.64
C GLY A 250 -3.48 11.53 -11.58
N ASP A 251 -2.64 11.52 -10.55
CA ASP A 251 -1.51 10.58 -10.41
C ASP A 251 -1.89 9.24 -9.77
N HIS A 252 -3.05 9.17 -9.13
CA HIS A 252 -3.50 8.01 -8.36
C HIS A 252 -4.59 7.22 -9.11
N GLY A 253 -4.88 6.00 -8.65
CA GLY A 253 -5.86 5.08 -9.25
C GLY A 253 -5.45 4.51 -10.61
N ILE A 254 -6.39 3.91 -11.32
CA ILE A 254 -6.17 3.18 -12.58
C ILE A 254 -6.87 3.91 -13.72
N PHE A 255 -6.18 4.10 -14.85
CA PHE A 255 -6.82 4.66 -16.04
C PHE A 255 -7.88 3.72 -16.60
N THR A 256 -8.83 4.25 -17.35
CA THR A 256 -9.64 3.44 -18.27
C THR A 256 -8.80 2.92 -19.43
N PRO A 257 -9.21 1.84 -20.13
CA PRO A 257 -8.48 1.36 -21.30
C PRO A 257 -8.26 2.43 -22.38
N GLN A 258 -9.24 3.31 -22.60
CA GLN A 258 -9.15 4.40 -23.60
C GLN A 258 -8.20 5.53 -23.17
N GLU A 259 -8.08 5.78 -21.86
CA GLU A 259 -7.11 6.72 -21.32
C GLU A 259 -5.70 6.13 -21.45
N LEU A 260 -5.49 4.87 -21.06
CA LEU A 260 -4.20 4.20 -21.23
C LEU A 260 -3.70 4.24 -22.68
N GLU A 261 -4.55 3.84 -23.63
CA GLU A 261 -4.21 3.84 -25.05
C GLU A 261 -3.82 5.24 -25.55
N ARG A 262 -4.47 6.29 -25.02
CA ARG A 262 -4.18 7.68 -25.36
C ARG A 262 -2.82 8.12 -24.82
N GLU A 263 -2.53 7.80 -23.56
CA GLU A 263 -1.26 8.10 -22.91
C GLU A 263 -0.10 7.40 -23.63
N LEU A 264 -0.22 6.08 -23.87
CA LEU A 264 0.82 5.32 -24.57
C LEU A 264 1.11 5.90 -25.98
N ARG A 265 0.06 6.18 -26.75
CA ARG A 265 0.20 6.82 -28.08
C ARG A 265 0.79 8.23 -28.03
N TYR A 266 0.52 8.98 -26.96
CA TYR A 266 1.08 10.31 -26.79
C TYR A 266 2.60 10.23 -26.63
N TYR A 267 3.08 9.38 -25.72
CA TYR A 267 4.53 9.23 -25.48
C TYR A 267 5.27 8.53 -26.61
N GLU A 268 4.62 7.66 -27.39
CA GLU A 268 5.20 7.14 -28.64
C GLU A 268 5.45 8.22 -29.70
N LYS A 269 4.64 9.28 -29.73
CA LYS A 269 4.70 10.33 -30.75
C LYS A 269 5.50 11.56 -30.32
N ASN A 270 5.73 11.73 -29.01
CA ASN A 270 6.33 12.92 -28.42
C ASN A 270 7.61 12.53 -27.67
N GLU A 271 8.70 12.33 -28.42
CA GLU A 271 9.97 11.86 -27.87
C GLU A 271 10.51 12.79 -26.79
N GLY A 272 10.41 14.11 -26.94
CA GLY A 272 10.94 15.06 -25.97
C GLY A 272 10.31 14.89 -24.59
N GLU A 273 8.98 14.80 -24.55
CA GLU A 273 8.18 14.57 -23.36
C GLU A 273 8.43 13.19 -22.77
N ARG A 274 8.60 12.16 -23.61
CA ARG A 274 9.01 10.82 -23.17
C ARG A 274 10.39 10.85 -22.52
N GLN A 275 11.35 11.55 -23.11
CA GLN A 275 12.70 11.69 -22.57
C GLN A 275 12.70 12.44 -21.22
N ILE A 276 11.79 13.40 -21.01
CA ILE A 276 11.61 14.04 -19.68
C ILE A 276 11.15 13.01 -18.65
N VAL A 277 10.15 12.19 -18.97
CA VAL A 277 9.66 11.13 -18.06
C VAL A 277 10.73 10.07 -17.79
N ILE A 278 11.55 9.72 -18.78
CA ILE A 278 12.65 8.75 -18.63
C ILE A 278 13.79 9.31 -17.78
N TYR A 279 14.30 10.50 -18.13
CA TYR A 279 15.61 10.98 -17.67
C TYR A 279 15.56 12.07 -16.61
N GLU A 280 14.48 12.85 -16.51
CA GLU A 280 14.35 13.79 -15.41
C GLU A 280 13.83 13.04 -14.18
N LEU A 281 14.76 12.65 -13.29
CA LEU A 281 14.57 12.21 -11.91
C LEU A 281 13.88 13.29 -11.04
N ARG A 282 12.80 13.87 -11.53
CA ARG A 282 11.97 14.72 -10.72
C ARG A 282 10.95 13.77 -10.08
N ASP A 283 10.92 13.75 -8.76
CA ASP A 283 10.01 12.92 -7.96
C ASP A 283 8.52 13.07 -8.36
N TRP A 284 8.13 14.15 -9.05
CA TRP A 284 6.78 14.35 -9.59
C TRP A 284 6.34 13.32 -10.65
N CYS A 285 7.25 12.69 -11.42
CA CYS A 285 6.86 11.72 -12.45
C CYS A 285 6.68 10.30 -11.90
N TYR A 286 7.22 10.01 -10.70
CA TYR A 286 7.18 8.67 -10.13
C TYR A 286 5.73 8.18 -9.92
N PRO A 287 4.82 8.95 -9.27
CA PRO A 287 3.42 8.54 -9.12
C PRO A 287 2.73 8.26 -10.46
N TYR A 288 3.02 9.05 -11.49
CA TYR A 288 2.49 8.85 -12.85
C TYR A 288 2.99 7.54 -13.47
N LYS A 289 4.30 7.23 -13.39
CA LYS A 289 4.86 5.96 -13.86
C LYS A 289 4.19 4.77 -13.16
N GLN A 290 4.01 4.86 -11.84
CA GLN A 290 3.31 3.82 -11.07
C GLN A 290 1.87 3.62 -11.53
N LYS A 291 1.15 4.71 -11.80
CA LYS A 291 -0.19 4.64 -12.37
C LYS A 291 -0.24 3.93 -13.72
N ILE A 292 0.73 4.19 -14.61
CA ILE A 292 0.84 3.48 -15.89
C ILE A 292 1.07 1.99 -15.65
N LYS A 293 2.03 1.60 -14.79
CA LYS A 293 2.29 0.19 -14.45
C LYS A 293 1.05 -0.49 -13.87
N ARG A 294 0.39 0.12 -12.88
CA ARG A 294 -0.87 -0.37 -12.29
C ARG A 294 -1.95 -0.58 -13.35
N THR A 295 -2.08 0.37 -14.26
CA THR A 295 -3.08 0.30 -15.33
C THR A 295 -2.75 -0.80 -16.33
N CYS A 296 -1.49 -0.92 -16.76
CA CYS A 296 -1.05 -2.01 -17.62
C CYS A 296 -1.32 -3.37 -16.96
N ARG A 297 -1.00 -3.52 -15.66
CA ARG A 297 -1.29 -4.73 -14.88
C ARG A 297 -2.80 -5.03 -14.80
N ALA A 298 -3.64 -4.00 -14.66
CA ALA A 298 -5.10 -4.17 -14.61
C ALA A 298 -5.71 -4.71 -15.92
N PHE A 299 -5.06 -4.46 -17.06
CA PHE A 299 -5.56 -4.83 -18.38
C PHE A 299 -4.66 -5.82 -19.13
N ASP A 300 -3.71 -6.45 -18.43
CA ASP A 300 -2.73 -7.39 -19.01
C ASP A 300 -2.01 -6.80 -20.26
N VAL A 301 -1.60 -5.53 -20.18
CA VAL A 301 -0.82 -4.83 -21.21
C VAL A 301 0.66 -4.83 -20.83
N GLU A 302 1.56 -4.97 -21.81
CA GLU A 302 3.01 -4.91 -21.59
C GLU A 302 3.44 -3.55 -21.02
N PHE A 303 4.41 -3.58 -20.10
CA PHE A 303 4.94 -2.35 -19.50
C PHE A 303 5.80 -1.58 -20.51
N PRO A 304 5.57 -0.27 -20.67
CA PRO A 304 6.47 0.54 -21.48
C PRO A 304 7.83 0.64 -20.80
N SER A 305 8.92 0.43 -21.54
CA SER A 305 10.31 0.47 -21.01
C SER A 305 10.74 1.81 -20.39
N TRP A 306 9.92 2.85 -20.50
CA TRP A 306 10.17 4.16 -19.88
C TRP A 306 9.53 4.30 -18.50
N THR A 307 8.70 3.34 -18.10
CA THR A 307 8.12 3.30 -16.76
C THR A 307 9.07 2.74 -15.71
N ASP A 308 10.17 2.14 -16.15
CA ASP A 308 11.25 1.65 -15.28
C ASP A 308 11.90 2.77 -14.47
#